data_AF-A0SE22-F1
#
_entry.id   AF-A0SE22-F1
#
_cell.length_a   1.000
_cell.length_b   1.000
_cell.length_c   1.000
_cell.angle_alpha   90.00
_cell.angle_beta   90.00
_cell.angle_gamma   90.00
#
_symmetry.space_group_name_H-M   'P 1'
#
loop_
_entity.id
_entity.type
_entity.pdbx_description
1 polymer ?
#
loop_
_entity_poly.entity_id
_entity_poly.type
_entity_poly.pdbx_seq_one_letter_code
_entity_poly.pdbx_strand_id
1 'polypeptide(L)' 'FACLGEGLTADIVQDMFSNSQWSTQEGVGLSTCRKILKLMGGEVQYIRESERSFFLIVLELPQPRLAAGRENQLIC' A
#
# COMPACT_ATOMS: atom_id res chain seq x y z
N PHE A 1 9.26 -21.65 -10.04
CA PHE A 1 9.19 -20.62 -11.08
C PHE A 1 8.10 -19.64 -10.68
N ALA A 2 8.44 -18.42 -10.28
CA ALA A 2 7.42 -17.38 -10.09
C ALA A 2 7.13 -16.80 -11.47
N CYS A 3 5.93 -17.02 -11.99
CA CYS A 3 5.48 -16.29 -13.18
C CYS A 3 5.38 -14.82 -12.79
N LEU A 4 6.25 -13.98 -13.35
CA LEU A 4 6.10 -12.53 -13.27
C LEU A 4 4.83 -12.23 -14.07
N GLY A 5 3.70 -12.03 -13.39
CA GLY A 5 2.44 -11.72 -14.04
C GLY A 5 2.55 -10.45 -14.89
N GLU A 6 1.59 -10.22 -15.78
CA GLU A 6 1.59 -9.11 -16.75
C GLU A 6 1.48 -7.70 -16.12
N GLY A 7 1.33 -7.64 -14.81
CA GLY A 7 1.04 -6.42 -14.07
C GLY A 7 -0.46 -6.10 -14.03
N LEU A 8 -0.78 -4.92 -13.53
CA LEU A 8 -2.15 -4.41 -13.51
C LEU A 8 -2.52 -3.85 -14.88
N THR A 9 -3.77 -4.04 -15.24
CA THR A 9 -4.41 -3.40 -16.38
C THR A 9 -4.66 -1.90 -16.09
N ALA A 10 -4.80 -1.10 -17.14
CA ALA A 10 -4.88 0.35 -17.02
C ALA A 10 -6.13 0.82 -16.25
N ASP A 11 -7.25 0.11 -16.38
CA ASP A 11 -8.50 0.34 -15.65
C ASP A 11 -8.34 0.13 -14.14
N ILE A 12 -7.67 -0.94 -13.71
CA ILE A 12 -7.38 -1.18 -12.28
C ILE A 12 -6.50 -0.05 -11.71
N VAL A 13 -5.45 0.34 -12.44
CA VAL A 13 -4.57 1.45 -12.03
C VAL A 13 -5.36 2.77 -11.98
N GLN A 14 -6.20 3.03 -12.97
CA GLN A 14 -7.04 4.21 -12.99
C GLN A 14 -7.98 4.26 -11.79
N ASP A 15 -8.66 3.17 -11.45
CA ASP A 15 -9.53 3.10 -10.26
C ASP A 15 -8.78 3.25 -8.94
N MET A 16 -7.54 2.74 -8.87
CA MET A 16 -6.69 2.89 -7.68
C MET A 16 -6.36 4.36 -7.39
N PHE A 17 -6.08 5.16 -8.42
CA PHE A 17 -5.62 6.55 -8.28
C PHE A 17 -6.73 7.61 -8.49
N SER A 18 -7.76 7.30 -9.28
CA SER A 18 -8.88 8.17 -9.60
C SER A 18 -10.16 7.62 -8.96
N ASN A 19 -10.73 8.36 -7.99
CA ASN A 19 -11.96 7.98 -7.29
C ASN A 19 -13.24 8.09 -8.16
N SER A 20 -13.14 8.12 -9.49
CA SER A 20 -14.22 8.62 -10.35
C SER A 20 -15.06 7.56 -11.04
N GLN A 21 -14.55 6.34 -11.25
CA GLN A 21 -15.27 5.33 -12.04
C GLN A 21 -15.57 4.02 -11.31
N TRP A 22 -14.73 3.60 -10.35
CA TRP A 22 -14.96 2.39 -9.54
C TRP A 22 -15.36 1.19 -10.42
N SER A 23 -14.69 1.08 -11.57
CA SER A 23 -15.05 0.15 -12.65
C SER A 23 -14.62 -1.29 -12.39
N THR A 24 -13.63 -1.49 -11.51
CA THR A 24 -13.02 -2.77 -11.18
C THR A 24 -13.06 -3.01 -9.66
N GLN A 25 -13.33 -4.25 -9.26
CA GLN A 25 -13.37 -4.63 -7.85
C GLN A 25 -11.97 -4.53 -7.23
N GLU A 26 -10.95 -4.95 -7.96
CA GLU A 26 -9.54 -4.87 -7.59
C GLU A 26 -9.09 -3.43 -7.41
N GLY A 27 -9.47 -2.53 -8.32
CA GLY A 27 -9.14 -1.11 -8.25
C GLY A 27 -9.75 -0.43 -7.02
N VAL A 28 -10.99 -0.76 -6.66
CA VAL A 28 -11.65 -0.25 -5.44
C VAL A 28 -10.94 -0.75 -4.18
N GLY A 29 -10.55 -2.02 -4.14
CA GLY A 29 -9.75 -2.59 -3.05
C GLY A 29 -8.40 -1.88 -2.91
N LEU A 30 -7.66 -1.72 -4.01
CA LEU A 30 -6.36 -1.04 -4.03
C LEU A 30 -6.48 0.45 -3.70
N SER A 31 -7.55 1.13 -4.12
CA SER A 31 -7.86 2.51 -3.72
C SER A 31 -8.03 2.64 -2.20
N THR A 32 -8.70 1.67 -1.59
CA THR A 32 -8.87 1.59 -0.13
C THR A 32 -7.52 1.39 0.57
N CYS A 33 -6.70 0.44 0.11
CA CYS A 33 -5.35 0.22 0.64
C CYS A 33 -4.47 1.48 0.53
N ARG A 34 -4.50 2.17 -0.62
CA ARG A 34 -3.79 3.44 -0.81
C ARG A 34 -4.26 4.52 0.17
N LYS A 35 -5.57 4.62 0.42
CA LYS A 35 -6.13 5.57 1.40
C LYS A 35 -5.67 5.25 2.83
N ILE A 36 -5.62 3.97 3.20
CA ILE A 36 -5.09 3.54 4.50
C ILE A 36 -3.61 3.92 4.62
N LEU A 37 -2.79 3.64 3.61
CA LEU A 37 -1.39 4.06 3.60
C LEU A 37 -1.25 5.58 3.75
N LYS A 38 -2.09 6.36 3.06
CA LYS A 38 -2.13 7.82 3.20
C LYS A 38 -2.44 8.26 4.63
N LEU A 39 -3.39 7.60 5.30
CA LEU A 39 -3.71 7.86 6.72
C LEU A 39 -2.54 7.54 7.65
N MET A 40 -1.70 6.58 7.29
CA MET A 40 -0.46 6.25 8.00
C MET A 40 0.70 7.22 7.67
N GLY A 41 0.46 8.27 6.88
CA GLY A 41 1.53 9.17 6.41
C GLY A 41 2.44 8.56 5.35
N GLY A 42 2.05 7.41 4.78
CA GLY A 42 2.77 6.75 3.70
C GLY A 42 2.19 7.05 2.32
N GLU A 43 2.92 6.66 1.29
CA GLU A 43 2.56 6.80 -0.11
C GLU A 43 2.84 5.52 -0.90
N VAL A 44 2.18 5.37 -2.05
CA VAL A 44 2.38 4.24 -2.97
C VAL A 44 2.39 4.72 -4.41
N GLN A 45 3.31 4.17 -5.20
CA GLN A 45 3.39 4.32 -6.65
C GLN A 45 3.26 2.93 -7.30
N TYR A 46 2.65 2.88 -8.48
CA TYR A 46 2.69 1.70 -9.35
C TYR A 46 3.63 1.99 -10.52
N ILE A 47 4.70 1.22 -10.63
CA ILE A 47 5.74 1.41 -11.65
C ILE A 47 5.68 0.23 -12.61
N ARG A 48 5.67 0.53 -13.92
CA ARG A 48 5.71 -0.46 -15.00
C ARG A 48 6.91 -0.18 -15.89
N GLU A 49 7.81 -1.16 -15.94
CA GLU A 49 8.97 -1.23 -16.81
C GLU A 49 8.78 -2.34 -17.84
N SER A 50 9.72 -2.47 -18.79
CA SER A 50 9.63 -3.42 -19.91
C SER A 50 9.38 -4.86 -19.46
N GLU A 51 10.00 -5.29 -18.36
CA GLU A 51 9.98 -6.69 -17.90
C GLU A 51 9.41 -6.87 -16.49
N ARG A 52 9.00 -5.76 -15.84
CA ARG A 52 8.63 -5.77 -14.41
C ARG A 52 7.53 -4.76 -14.14
N SER A 53 6.65 -5.14 -13.23
CA SER A 53 5.76 -4.18 -12.59
C SER A 53 5.74 -4.41 -11.09
N PHE A 54 5.73 -3.32 -10.33
CA PHE A 54 5.82 -3.39 -8.88
C PHE A 54 5.19 -2.16 -8.22
N PHE A 55 4.82 -2.33 -6.95
CA PHE A 55 4.42 -1.23 -6.09
C PHE A 55 5.64 -0.73 -5.32
N LEU A 56 5.90 0.57 -5.39
CA LEU A 56 6.82 1.25 -4.50
C LEU A 56 6.03 1.87 -3.36
N ILE A 57 6.16 1.33 -2.16
CA ILE A 57 5.48 1.83 -0.95
C ILE A 57 6.53 2.52 -0.07
N VAL A 58 6.26 3.75 0.32
CA VAL A 58 7.07 4.54 1.25
C VAL A 58 6.23 4.82 2.47
N LEU A 59 6.67 4.39 3.65
CA LEU A 59 6.02 4.73 4.91
C LEU A 59 7.03 4.81 6.05
N GLU A 60 6.72 5.63 7.05
CA GLU A 60 7.47 5.69 8.30
C GLU A 60 6.74 4.87 9.37
N LEU A 61 7.45 3.94 10.00
CA LEU A 61 6.92 3.15 11.11
C LEU A 61 7.62 3.53 12.41
N PRO A 62 6.90 3.62 13.54
CA PRO A 62 7.53 3.83 14.82
C PRO A 62 8.47 2.66 15.12
N GLN A 63 9.71 2.97 15.50
CA GLN A 63 10.63 1.96 15.97
C GLN A 63 10.09 1.38 17.28
N PRO A 64 9.93 0.05 17.41
CA PRO A 64 9.55 -0.55 18.69
C PRO A 64 10.54 -0.08 19.75
N ARG A 65 10.04 0.58 20.79
CA ARG A 65 10.86 0.79 21.98
C ARG A 65 11.07 -0.59 22.58
N LEU A 66 12.30 -1.11 22.51
CA LEU A 66 12.67 -2.22 23.37
C LEU A 66 12.33 -1.77 24.79
N ALA A 67 11.38 -2.45 25.42
CA ALA A 67 10.99 -2.15 26.77
C ALA A 67 12.24 -2.36 27.64
N ALA A 68 12.96 -1.29 27.93
CA ALA A 68 13.92 -1.29 29.00
C ALA A 68 13.09 -1.59 30.25
N GLY A 69 13.25 -2.81 30.78
CA GLY A 69 12.41 -3.36 31.83
C GLY A 69 12.16 -2.33 32.93
N ARG A 70 10.92 -1.88 33.00
CA ARG A 70 10.36 -1.21 34.17
C ARG A 70 8.96 -1.76 34.36
N GLU A 71 8.88 -2.66 35.33
CA GLU A 71 7.68 -3.05 36.05
C GLU A 71 6.80 -1.81 36.32
N ASN A 72 5.50 -1.94 36.07
CA ASN A 72 4.44 -0.96 36.33
C ASN A 72 4.33 0.26 35.40
N GLN A 73 3.76 0.07 34.21
CA GLN A 73 2.92 1.11 33.63
C GLN A 73 1.60 0.53 33.14
N LEU A 74 0.55 0.85 33.90
CA LEU A 74 -0.86 0.59 33.62
C LEU A 74 -1.20 0.93 32.16
N ILE A 75 -1.84 -0.03 31.50
CA ILE A 75 -2.48 0.15 30.20
C ILE A 75 -3.70 1.04 30.45
N CYS A 76 -3.71 2.24 29.86
CA CYS A 76 -4.92 3.04 29.70
C CYS A 76 -5.83 2.41 28.64
#